data_AF-A0A920T3T9-F1
#
_entry.id   AF-A0A920T3T9-F1
#
_cell.length_a   1.000
_cell.length_b   1.000
_cell.length_c   1.000
_cell.angle_alpha   90.00
_cell.angle_beta   90.00
_cell.angle_gamma   90.00
#
_symmetry.space_group_name_H-M   'P 1'
#
loop_
_entity.id
_entity.type
_entity.pdbx_description
1 polymer ?
#
loop_
_entity_poly.entity_id
_entity_poly.type
_entity_poly.pdbx_seq_one_letter_code
_entity_poly.pdbx_strand_id
1 'polypeptide(L)'
;MSSPVTKNVLTEFVGSTNCPYCPEQDELLLSYFDSASDNYVGADLTNNWFLINYHTYHPSMWDPMYLFLRGESAEEDFCYVRFGDGYGTGNWYNIGGVPTTYTNGAYSYVNPNMAVGPMSENTPVRSVLMAPPLKALMLLFRSRSIV
;
A
#
# COMPACT_ATOMS: atom_id res chain seq x y z
N MET A 1 26.36 15.68 16.29
CA MET A 1 25.56 15.96 15.08
C MET A 1 24.84 14.69 14.70
N SER A 2 23.51 14.70 14.67
CA SER A 2 22.73 13.57 14.17
C SER A 2 22.77 13.63 12.65
N SER A 3 23.25 12.58 11.98
CA SER A 3 23.16 12.47 10.52
C SER A 3 21.69 12.59 10.11
N PRO A 4 21.36 13.28 9.00
CA PRO A 4 20.00 13.31 8.49
C PRO A 4 19.59 11.87 8.18
N VAL A 5 18.72 11.29 9.02
CA VAL A 5 18.15 9.98 8.75
C VAL A 5 17.13 10.19 7.63
N THR A 6 17.45 9.69 6.45
CA THR A 6 16.49 9.65 5.34
C THR A 6 15.31 8.80 5.77
N LYS A 7 14.12 9.39 5.82
CA LYS A 7 12.91 8.75 6.34
C LYS A 7 12.23 7.99 5.19
N ASN A 8 11.98 6.70 5.41
CA ASN A 8 11.17 5.91 4.50
C ASN A 8 9.68 6.25 4.67
N VAL A 9 8.93 6.11 3.59
CA VAL A 9 7.49 6.30 3.51
C VAL A 9 6.88 4.99 3.03
N LEU A 10 5.85 4.49 3.70
CA LEU A 10 5.08 3.34 3.26
C LEU A 10 3.67 3.80 2.90
N THR A 11 3.24 3.57 1.67
CA THR A 11 1.85 3.75 1.27
C THR A 11 1.22 2.41 0.95
N GLU A 12 0.09 2.14 1.57
CA GLU A 12 -0.73 0.95 1.40
C GLU A 12 -2.02 1.39 0.71
N PHE A 13 -2.12 1.15 -0.59
CA PHE A 13 -3.32 1.39 -1.39
C PHE A 13 -4.17 0.13 -1.38
N VAL A 14 -5.46 0.26 -1.12
CA VAL A 14 -6.43 -0.83 -1.12
C VAL A 14 -7.43 -0.56 -2.22
N GLY A 15 -7.45 -1.42 -3.23
CA GLY A 15 -8.28 -1.29 -4.42
C GLY A 15 -9.06 -2.56 -4.74
N SER A 16 -9.80 -2.49 -5.85
CA SER A 16 -10.34 -3.67 -6.50
C SER A 16 -10.38 -3.52 -8.02
N THR A 17 -10.19 -4.60 -8.77
CA THR A 17 -10.38 -4.62 -10.24
C THR A 17 -11.82 -4.31 -10.64
N ASN A 18 -12.79 -4.56 -9.76
CA ASN A 18 -14.21 -4.28 -10.02
C ASN A 18 -14.67 -2.89 -9.51
N CYS A 19 -13.75 -2.09 -8.95
CA CYS A 19 -14.01 -0.74 -8.48
C CYS A 19 -13.76 0.27 -9.62
N PRO A 20 -14.80 1.00 -10.10
CA PRO A 20 -14.67 1.81 -11.31
C PRO A 20 -13.76 3.04 -11.16
N TYR A 21 -13.54 3.52 -9.95
CA TYR A 21 -12.72 4.70 -9.64
C TYR A 21 -11.35 4.33 -9.02
N CYS A 22 -11.08 3.05 -8.78
CA CYS A 22 -9.79 2.59 -8.27
C CYS A 22 -8.63 2.73 -9.28
N PRO A 23 -8.82 2.47 -10.60
CA PRO A 23 -7.76 2.64 -11.59
C PRO A 23 -7.20 4.06 -11.67
N GLU A 24 -8.08 5.07 -11.61
CA GLU A 24 -7.67 6.49 -11.68
C GLU A 24 -6.78 6.88 -10.48
N GLN A 25 -7.14 6.42 -9.27
CA GLN A 25 -6.37 6.70 -8.07
C GLN A 25 -5.03 5.96 -8.04
N ASP A 26 -5.00 4.71 -8.52
CA ASP A 26 -3.76 3.94 -8.66
C ASP A 26 -2.82 4.58 -9.70
N GLU A 27 -3.34 5.00 -10.85
CA GLU A 27 -2.56 5.69 -11.88
C GLU A 27 -2.01 7.03 -11.39
N LEU A 28 -2.81 7.83 -10.68
CA LEU A 28 -2.33 9.08 -10.07
C LEU A 28 -1.19 8.81 -9.07
N LEU A 29 -1.32 7.78 -8.24
CA LEU A 29 -0.29 7.42 -7.28
C LEU A 29 1.00 6.96 -7.97
N LEU A 30 0.90 6.12 -9.01
CA LEU A 30 2.03 5.69 -9.83
C LEU A 30 2.68 6.86 -10.58
N SER A 31 1.90 7.88 -10.95
CA SER A 31 2.41 9.07 -11.64
C SER A 31 3.40 9.89 -10.80
N TYR A 32 3.39 9.74 -9.46
CA TYR A 32 4.40 10.34 -8.58
C TYR A 32 5.75 9.62 -8.65
N PHE A 33 5.77 8.33 -9.02
CA PHE A 33 6.98 7.52 -9.12
C PHE A 33 7.64 7.57 -10.51
N ASP A 34 6.89 7.93 -11.54
CA ASP A 34 7.37 7.93 -12.92
C ASP A 34 8.10 9.23 -13.25
N SER A 35 9.38 9.16 -13.61
CA SER A 35 10.18 10.33 -13.98
C SER A 35 9.76 10.99 -15.30
N ALA A 36 8.95 10.32 -16.12
CA ALA A 36 8.37 10.89 -17.33
C ALA A 36 7.02 11.61 -17.09
N SER A 37 6.48 11.53 -15.88
CA SER A 37 5.21 12.16 -15.51
C SER A 37 5.41 13.60 -15.04
N ASP A 38 4.47 14.48 -15.40
CA ASP A 38 4.43 15.87 -14.89
C ASP A 38 4.23 15.94 -13.36
N ASN A 39 3.70 14.86 -12.76
CA ASN A 39 3.47 14.75 -11.33
C ASN A 39 4.71 14.23 -10.55
N TYR A 40 5.80 13.89 -11.21
CA TYR A 40 6.96 13.26 -10.57
C TYR A 40 7.47 14.06 -9.36
N VAL A 41 7.58 13.41 -8.20
CA VAL A 41 7.95 14.07 -6.94
C VAL A 41 9.45 14.12 -6.68
N GLY A 42 10.27 13.64 -7.61
CA GLY A 42 11.72 13.65 -7.52
C GLY A 42 12.33 12.41 -6.89
N ALA A 43 13.56 12.09 -7.31
CA ALA A 43 14.26 10.86 -6.94
C ALA A 43 14.48 10.72 -5.42
N ASP A 44 14.71 11.84 -4.73
CA ASP A 44 14.94 11.85 -3.28
C ASP A 44 13.75 11.29 -2.50
N LEU A 45 12.52 11.59 -2.94
CA LEU A 45 11.32 11.07 -2.31
C LEU A 45 10.98 9.67 -2.81
N THR A 46 11.02 9.45 -4.13
CA THR A 46 10.64 8.15 -4.71
C THR A 46 11.56 7.01 -4.28
N ASN A 47 12.86 7.27 -4.05
CA ASN A 47 13.79 6.25 -3.58
C ASN A 47 13.49 5.76 -2.15
N ASN A 48 12.75 6.54 -1.37
CA ASN A 48 12.40 6.23 0.01
C ASN A 48 10.90 5.96 0.18
N TRP A 49 10.12 6.02 -0.90
CA TRP A 49 8.68 5.77 -0.90
C TRP A 49 8.40 4.35 -1.41
N PHE A 50 7.82 3.54 -0.54
CA PHE A 50 7.37 2.18 -0.84
C PHE A 50 5.86 2.18 -1.01
N LEU A 51 5.38 1.62 -2.12
CA LEU A 51 3.97 1.44 -2.41
C LEU A 51 3.61 -0.05 -2.38
N ILE A 52 2.59 -0.41 -1.61
CA ILE A 52 1.96 -1.72 -1.64
C ILE A 52 0.52 -1.52 -2.15
N ASN A 53 0.16 -2.27 -3.18
CA ASN A 53 -1.20 -2.29 -3.72
C ASN A 53 -1.88 -3.60 -3.31
N TYR A 54 -2.90 -3.50 -2.45
CA TYR A 54 -3.73 -4.59 -2.01
C TYR A 54 -5.02 -4.64 -2.82
N HIS A 55 -5.38 -5.84 -3.26
CA HIS A 55 -6.71 -6.12 -3.78
C HIS A 55 -7.57 -6.68 -2.66
N THR A 56 -8.71 -6.07 -2.38
CA THR A 56 -9.58 -6.50 -1.28
C THR A 56 -10.56 -7.60 -1.68
N TYR A 57 -10.88 -8.48 -0.73
CA TYR A 57 -12.05 -9.35 -0.80
C TYR A 57 -13.29 -8.58 -0.40
N HIS A 58 -13.96 -7.95 -1.35
CA HIS A 58 -15.31 -7.47 -1.09
C HIS A 58 -16.34 -8.51 -1.59
N PRO A 59 -17.25 -9.01 -0.73
CA PRO A 59 -18.22 -10.04 -1.13
C PRO A 59 -19.13 -9.66 -2.29
N SER A 60 -19.36 -8.36 -2.54
CA SER A 60 -20.13 -7.90 -3.70
C SER A 60 -19.27 -7.57 -4.92
N MET A 61 -17.94 -7.52 -4.78
CA MET A 61 -17.02 -7.14 -5.85
C MET A 61 -15.99 -8.21 -6.20
N TRP A 62 -16.10 -9.44 -5.66
CA TRP A 62 -15.37 -10.66 -6.09
C TRP A 62 -14.13 -10.39 -6.95
N ASP A 63 -13.08 -9.86 -6.33
CA ASP A 63 -11.92 -9.41 -7.08
C ASP A 63 -11.10 -10.63 -7.54
N PRO A 64 -10.98 -10.89 -8.85
CA PRO A 64 -10.17 -12.00 -9.34
C PRO A 64 -8.70 -11.88 -8.95
N MET A 65 -8.17 -10.65 -8.80
CA MET A 65 -6.79 -10.43 -8.36
C MET A 65 -6.62 -10.77 -6.88
N TYR A 66 -7.60 -10.47 -6.03
CA TYR A 66 -7.55 -10.94 -4.64
C TYR A 66 -7.56 -12.47 -4.58
N LEU A 67 -8.46 -13.12 -5.33
CA LEU A 67 -8.52 -14.59 -5.35
C LEU A 67 -7.22 -15.24 -5.87
N PHE A 68 -6.52 -14.58 -6.76
CA PHE A 68 -5.23 -15.04 -7.28
C PHE A 68 -4.08 -14.84 -6.28
N LEU A 69 -4.11 -13.76 -5.49
CA LEU A 69 -3.01 -13.36 -4.61
C LEU A 69 -3.19 -13.77 -3.14
N ARG A 70 -4.41 -14.16 -2.73
CA ARG A 70 -4.71 -14.54 -1.33
C ARG A 70 -3.93 -15.78 -0.90
N GLY A 71 -3.63 -15.84 0.40
CA GLY A 71 -3.11 -17.04 1.04
C GLY A 71 -4.15 -18.15 1.13
N GLU A 72 -3.68 -19.39 1.34
CA GLU A 72 -4.56 -20.55 1.53
C GLU A 72 -5.29 -20.48 2.87
N SER A 73 -4.61 -19.96 3.90
CA SER A 73 -5.15 -19.69 5.24
C SER A 73 -5.30 -18.20 5.52
N ALA A 74 -6.06 -17.87 6.56
CA ALA A 74 -6.26 -16.49 7.01
C ALA A 74 -4.94 -15.83 7.46
N GLU A 75 -4.03 -16.60 8.04
CA GLU A 75 -2.73 -16.16 8.54
C GLU A 75 -1.72 -15.91 7.42
N GLU A 76 -1.91 -16.55 6.27
CA GLU A 76 -1.06 -16.40 5.07
C GLU A 76 -1.60 -15.35 4.09
N ASP A 77 -2.86 -14.95 4.24
CA ASP A 77 -3.47 -13.90 3.44
C ASP A 77 -3.15 -12.52 4.02
N PHE A 78 -2.16 -11.86 3.45
CA PHE A 78 -1.73 -10.53 3.87
C PHE A 78 -2.86 -9.48 3.82
N CYS A 79 -3.77 -9.56 2.85
CA CYS A 79 -4.91 -8.65 2.78
C CYS A 79 -5.87 -8.94 3.95
N TYR A 80 -6.14 -10.20 4.24
CA TYR A 80 -6.95 -10.61 5.38
C TYR A 80 -6.34 -10.18 6.72
N VAL A 81 -5.04 -10.41 6.93
CA VAL A 81 -4.33 -10.02 8.17
C VAL A 81 -4.43 -8.51 8.41
N ARG A 82 -4.32 -7.70 7.36
CA ARG A 82 -4.35 -6.23 7.46
C ARG A 82 -5.76 -5.67 7.60
N PHE A 83 -6.71 -6.17 6.81
CA PHE A 83 -8.03 -5.54 6.59
C PHE A 83 -9.23 -6.39 7.00
N GLY A 84 -9.03 -7.67 7.31
CA GLY A 84 -10.09 -8.61 7.72
C GLY A 84 -10.86 -9.20 6.55
N ASP A 85 -11.98 -9.86 6.87
CA ASP A 85 -12.91 -10.47 5.91
C ASP A 85 -13.91 -9.45 5.34
N GLY A 86 -13.40 -8.55 4.50
CA GLY A 86 -14.22 -7.50 3.88
C GLY A 86 -14.17 -6.18 4.66
N TYR A 87 -15.15 -5.30 4.43
CA TYR A 87 -15.13 -3.94 5.00
C TYR A 87 -15.22 -3.95 6.53
N GLY A 88 -14.07 -3.86 7.20
CA GLY A 88 -13.96 -3.20 8.49
C GLY A 88 -13.65 -4.06 9.72
N THR A 89 -13.15 -5.28 9.57
CA THR A 89 -12.84 -6.18 10.70
C THR A 89 -11.36 -6.54 10.83
N GLY A 90 -10.47 -5.84 10.12
CA GLY A 90 -9.03 -6.05 10.17
C GLY A 90 -8.38 -5.68 11.51
N ASN A 91 -7.28 -6.38 11.83
CA ASN A 91 -6.52 -6.14 13.05
C ASN A 91 -5.77 -4.79 13.04
N TRP A 92 -5.54 -4.21 11.85
CA TRP A 92 -4.70 -3.02 11.68
C TRP A 92 -5.50 -1.83 11.18
N TYR A 93 -6.36 -2.06 10.18
CA TYR A 93 -7.15 -1.00 9.56
C TYR A 93 -8.61 -1.42 9.41
N ASN A 94 -9.50 -0.45 9.65
CA ASN A 94 -10.91 -0.56 9.33
C ASN A 94 -11.16 0.20 8.02
N ILE A 95 -11.54 -0.53 6.97
CA ILE A 95 -11.87 0.04 5.66
C ILE A 95 -13.38 0.02 5.44
N GLY A 96 -13.96 1.17 5.10
CA GLY A 96 -15.38 1.30 4.78
C GLY A 96 -15.70 1.24 3.28
N GLY A 97 -14.67 1.20 2.43
CA GLY A 97 -14.79 1.31 0.97
C GLY A 97 -13.45 1.14 0.27
N VAL A 98 -13.49 0.92 -1.04
CA VAL A 98 -12.32 1.09 -1.92
C VAL A 98 -12.59 2.16 -2.98
N PRO A 99 -11.56 2.92 -3.44
CA PRO A 99 -10.18 2.84 -2.98
C PRO A 99 -10.02 3.48 -1.61
N THR A 100 -9.10 2.94 -0.84
CA THR A 100 -8.67 3.51 0.44
C THR A 100 -7.14 3.51 0.47
N THR A 101 -6.53 4.60 0.94
CA THR A 101 -5.08 4.69 1.04
C THR A 101 -4.65 4.99 2.46
N TYR A 102 -3.59 4.31 2.91
CA TYR A 102 -2.91 4.62 4.16
C TYR A 102 -1.46 4.99 3.85
N THR A 103 -1.02 6.18 4.25
CA THR A 103 0.39 6.55 4.20
C THR A 103 0.95 6.59 5.61
N ASN A 104 2.00 5.82 5.83
CA ASN A 104 2.60 5.62 7.15
C ASN A 104 1.53 5.20 8.18
N GLY A 105 0.57 4.36 7.79
CA GLY A 105 -0.51 3.89 8.67
C GLY A 105 -1.62 4.89 8.99
N ALA A 106 -1.55 6.12 8.49
CA ALA A 106 -2.65 7.08 8.59
C ALA A 106 -3.46 7.11 7.29
N TYR A 107 -4.79 7.14 7.41
CA TYR A 107 -5.67 7.32 6.25
C TYR A 107 -5.32 8.63 5.53
N SER A 108 -5.19 8.56 4.20
CA SER A 108 -4.81 9.70 3.36
C SER A 108 -5.52 9.66 2.01
N TYR A 109 -5.70 10.82 1.41
CA TYR A 109 -6.07 10.95 0.00
C TYR A 109 -4.81 10.89 -0.87
N VAL A 110 -4.93 10.37 -2.10
CA VAL A 110 -3.84 10.39 -3.07
C VAL A 110 -3.52 11.83 -3.46
N ASN A 111 -2.34 12.32 -3.06
CA ASN A 111 -1.84 13.65 -3.37
C ASN A 111 -0.31 13.69 -3.18
N PRO A 112 0.43 14.64 -3.78
CA PRO A 112 1.90 14.60 -3.75
C PRO A 112 2.50 14.82 -2.35
N ASN A 113 1.75 15.42 -1.42
CA ASN A 113 2.22 15.71 -0.07
C ASN A 113 1.97 14.56 0.92
N MET A 114 1.28 13.49 0.51
CA MET A 114 0.96 12.37 1.40
C MET A 114 2.21 11.66 1.93
N ALA A 115 3.32 11.71 1.17
CA ALA A 115 4.60 11.11 1.52
C ALA A 115 5.50 11.99 2.40
N VAL A 116 5.01 13.15 2.87
CA VAL A 116 5.79 14.09 3.67
C VAL A 116 5.49 13.88 5.15
N GLY A 117 6.04 12.80 5.73
CA GLY A 117 5.86 12.52 7.16
C GLY A 117 6.64 11.30 7.67
N PRO A 118 7.05 11.26 8.96
CA PRO A 118 7.75 10.12 9.54
C PRO A 118 6.85 8.88 9.73
N MET A 119 7.30 7.74 9.22
CA MET A 119 6.69 6.42 9.47
C MET A 119 6.54 6.11 10.97
N SER A 120 7.51 6.53 11.79
CA SER A 120 7.55 6.27 13.23
C SER A 120 6.45 6.97 14.05
N GLU A 121 5.83 8.02 13.52
CA GLU A 121 4.80 8.78 14.25
C GLU A 121 3.38 8.29 13.93
N ASN A 122 3.19 7.68 12.76
CA ASN A 122 1.85 7.39 12.24
C ASN A 122 1.56 5.90 12.04
N THR A 123 2.59 5.03 11.99
CA THR A 123 2.34 3.61 11.75
C THR A 123 1.94 2.95 13.07
N PRO A 124 0.79 2.26 13.15
CA PRO A 124 0.44 1.48 14.32
C PRO A 124 1.34 0.24 14.38
N VAL A 125 2.59 0.39 14.85
CA VAL A 125 3.47 -0.75 15.12
C VAL A 125 3.99 -0.66 16.54
N ARG A 126 3.30 -1.37 17.43
CA ARG A 126 3.94 -1.96 18.61
C ARG A 126 4.81 -3.09 18.09
N SER A 127 6.05 -2.80 17.69
CA SER A 127 7.02 -3.79 17.23
C SER A 127 7.49 -4.61 18.42
N VAL A 128 6.68 -5.59 18.85
CA VAL A 128 7.13 -6.67 19.72
C VAL A 128 7.54 -7.82 18.81
N LEU A 129 8.85 -7.89 18.57
CA LEU A 129 9.66 -9.10 18.45
C LEU A 129 8.94 -10.36 17.92
N MET A 130 9.14 -10.67 16.63
CA MET A 130 9.56 -11.98 16.09
C MET A 130 9.37 -11.92 14.56
N ALA A 131 10.46 -11.65 13.84
CA ALA A 131 10.51 -11.82 12.39
C ALA A 131 10.66 -13.31 12.06
N PRO A 132 9.73 -13.94 11.32
CA PRO A 132 10.10 -14.99 10.39
C PRO A 132 10.69 -14.33 9.11
N PRO A 133 11.49 -15.07 8.31
CA PRO A 133 12.38 -14.47 7.34
C PRO A 133 11.61 -13.66 6.29
N LEU A 134 12.19 -12.52 5.90
CA LEU A 134 11.88 -11.77 4.70
C LEU A 134 11.77 -12.71 3.48
N LYS A 135 10.58 -13.26 3.26
CA LYS A 135 10.21 -13.97 2.02
C LYS A 135 8.99 -13.37 1.34
N ALA A 136 8.39 -12.33 1.93
CA ALA A 136 7.27 -11.59 1.36
C ALA A 136 7.68 -10.23 0.74
N LEU A 137 8.98 -9.95 0.55
CA LEU A 137 9.47 -8.73 -0.13
C LEU A 137 9.43 -8.86 -1.66
N MET A 138 8.54 -9.69 -2.22
CA MET A 138 8.53 -9.93 -3.66
C MET A 138 7.16 -10.41 -4.14
N LEU A 139 6.16 -9.53 -4.18
CA LEU A 139 5.02 -9.70 -5.07
C LEU A 139 4.59 -8.36 -5.66
N LEU A 140 4.87 -8.24 -6.96
CA LEU A 140 4.70 -7.10 -7.86
C LEU A 140 5.57 -5.86 -7.59
N PHE A 141 6.90 -6.02 -7.71
CA PHE A 141 7.64 -5.04 -8.50
C PHE A 141 7.12 -5.13 -9.94
N ARG A 142 6.18 -4.28 -10.33
CA ARG A 142 5.93 -4.03 -11.74
C ARG A 142 7.07 -3.14 -12.23
N SER A 143 8.23 -3.76 -12.50
CA SER A 143 9.20 -3.18 -13.43
C SER A 143 8.48 -3.09 -14.78
N ARG A 144 7.91 -1.93 -15.10
CA ARG A 144 7.71 -1.57 -16.51
C ARG A 144 9.11 -1.39 -17.09
N SER A 145 9.71 -2.49 -17.54
CA SER A 145 10.68 -2.41 -18.61
C SER A 145 9.89 -1.98 -19.83
N ILE A 146 9.97 -0.69 -20.13
CA ILE A 146 9.66 -0.15 -21.44
C ILE A 146 10.63 -0.84 -22.40
N VAL A 147 10.11 -1.69 -23.28
CA VAL A 147 10.75 -2.06 -24.55
C VAL A 147 9.80 -1.63 -25.65
#